data_AF-A0A950SJA9-F1
#
_entry.id   AF-A0A950SJA9-F1
#
_cell.length_a   1.000
_cell.length_b   1.000
_cell.length_c   1.000
_cell.angle_alpha   90.00
_cell.angle_beta   90.00
_cell.angle_gamma   90.00
#
_symmetry.space_group_name_H-M   'P 1'
#
loop_
_entity.id
_entity.type
_entity.pdbx_description
1 polymer ?
#
loop_
_entity_poly.entity_id
_entity_poly.type
_entity_poly.pdbx_seq_one_letter_code
_entity_poly.pdbx_strand_id
1 'polypeptide(L)' 'MAPRLKELYQTEVRKKIQDQFGITNPMAVPKIEKVVLNMGMGEAISNAK' A
#
# COMPACT_ATOMS: atom_id res chain seq x y z
N MET A 1 -19.99 4.61 -1.84
CA MET A 1 -19.11 4.95 -0.71
C MET A 1 -17.74 4.35 -1.02
N ALA A 2 -16.79 5.14 -1.53
CA ALA A 2 -15.48 4.59 -1.88
C ALA A 2 -14.58 4.53 -0.62
N PRO A 3 -13.61 3.59 -0.54
CA PRO A 3 -12.75 3.47 0.61
C PRO A 3 -11.88 4.72 0.80
N ARG A 4 -11.82 5.27 2.01
CA ARG A 4 -11.06 6.50 2.34
C ARG A 4 -9.63 6.50 1.78
N LEU A 5 -8.91 5.37 1.93
CA LEU A 5 -7.52 5.25 1.46
C LEU A 5 -7.42 5.22 -0.07
N LYS A 6 -8.43 4.69 -0.77
CA LYS A 6 -8.48 4.67 -2.22
C LYS A 6 -8.69 6.08 -2.78
N GLU A 7 -9.56 6.86 -2.14
CA GLU A 7 -9.81 8.26 -2.50
C GLU A 7 -8.54 9.10 -2.28
N LEU A 8 -7.92 9.03 -1.10
CA LEU A 8 -6.68 9.74 -0.77
C LEU A 8 -5.55 9.44 -1.78
N TYR A 9 -5.41 8.16 -2.17
CA TYR A 9 -4.39 7.77 -3.13
C TYR A 9 -4.63 8.41 -4.51
N GLN A 10 -5.87 8.43 -4.98
CA GLN A 10 -6.23 8.97 -6.29
C GLN A 10 -6.14 10.51 -6.35
N THR A 11 -6.50 11.20 -5.27
CA THR A 11 -6.58 12.67 -5.25
C THR A 11 -5.24 13.33 -4.96
N GLU A 12 -4.52 12.83 -3.96
CA GLU A 12 -3.32 13.50 -3.44
C GLU A 12 -2.03 12.75 -3.75
N VAL A 13 -1.96 11.47 -3.38
CA VAL A 13 -0.70 10.70 -3.41
C VAL A 13 -0.21 10.53 -4.84
N ARG A 14 -1.10 10.17 -5.78
CA ARG A 14 -0.75 10.00 -7.19
C ARG A 14 -0.15 11.27 -7.81
N LYS A 15 -0.74 12.43 -7.53
CA LYS A 15 -0.26 13.71 -8.06
C LYS A 15 1.11 14.07 -7.48
N LYS A 16 1.25 13.97 -6.16
CA LYS A 16 2.53 14.21 -5.48
C LYS A 16 3.67 13.33 -6.03
N ILE A 17 3.41 12.05 -6.29
CA ILE A 17 4.41 11.14 -6.86
C ILE A 17 4.72 11.49 -8.33
N GLN A 18 3.70 11.84 -9.13
CA GLN A 18 3.92 12.27 -10.51
C GLN A 18 4.80 13.52 -10.58
N ASP A 19 4.53 14.51 -9.75
CA ASP A 19 5.25 15.78 -9.71
C ASP A 19 6.68 15.58 -9.18
N GLN A 20 6.84 14.80 -8.10
CA GLN A 20 8.15 14.57 -7.47
C GLN A 20 9.11 13.76 -8.35
N PHE A 21 8.59 12.82 -9.15
CA PHE A 21 9.41 11.93 -9.97
C PHE A 21 9.33 12.25 -11.48
N GLY A 22 8.63 13.32 -11.87
CA GLY A 22 8.51 13.76 -13.26
C GLY A 22 7.87 12.70 -14.18
N ILE A 23 6.98 11.88 -13.64
CA ILE A 23 6.41 10.73 -14.37
C ILE A 23 5.35 11.22 -15.35
N THR A 24 5.67 11.21 -16.64
CA THR A 24 4.75 11.57 -17.73
C THR A 24 3.68 10.53 -18.02
N ASN A 25 3.95 9.25 -17.72
CA ASN A 25 2.98 8.17 -17.96
C ASN A 25 2.08 7.95 -16.73
N PRO A 26 0.76 8.19 -16.82
CA PRO A 26 -0.16 8.02 -15.70
C PRO A 26 -0.25 6.59 -15.17
N MET A 27 0.07 5.59 -16.00
CA MET A 27 0.06 4.18 -15.62
C MET A 27 1.37 3.72 -14.95
N ALA A 28 2.45 4.49 -15.07
CA ALA A 28 3.73 4.21 -14.43
C ALA A 28 3.78 4.61 -12.94
N VAL A 29 2.70 5.21 -12.42
CA VAL A 29 2.63 5.56 -11.00
C VAL A 29 2.55 4.29 -10.15
N PRO A 30 3.44 4.11 -9.16
CA PRO A 30 3.48 2.94 -8.30
C PRO A 30 2.20 2.78 -7.48
N LYS A 31 1.70 1.55 -7.38
CA LYS A 31 0.48 1.17 -6.64
C LYS A 31 0.82 0.11 -5.60
N ILE A 32 0.05 0.08 -4.51
CA ILE A 32 0.15 -0.99 -3.50
C ILE A 32 -0.60 -2.21 -4.04
N GLU A 33 0.11 -3.32 -4.25
CA GLU A 33 -0.47 -4.57 -4.74
C GLU A 33 -0.99 -5.45 -3.61
N LYS A 34 -0.18 -5.68 -2.57
CA LYS A 34 -0.59 -6.44 -1.39
C LYS A 34 0.19 -6.01 -0.15
N VAL A 35 -0.42 -6.20 1.02
CA VAL A 35 0.25 -6.12 2.31
C VAL A 35 0.26 -7.52 2.90
N VAL A 36 1.45 -8.12 3.02
CA VAL A 36 1.61 -9.44 3.65
C VAL A 36 1.98 -9.21 5.11
N LEU A 37 1.09 -9.60 6.03
CA LEU A 37 1.37 -9.57 7.45
C LEU A 37 1.82 -10.97 7.88
N ASN A 38 3.12 -11.14 8.10
CA ASN A 38 3.66 -12.38 8.66
C ASN A 38 3.86 -12.21 10.16
N MET A 39 3.09 -12.95 10.95
CA MET A 39 3.32 -13.08 12.38
C MET A 39 4.08 -14.40 12.57
N GLY A 40 5.41 -14.35 12.59
CA GLY A 40 6.24 -15.53 12.83
C GLY A 40 5.99 -16.10 14.22
N MET A 41 5.02 -17.02 14.34
CA MET A 41 4.56 -17.60 15.60
C MET A 41 5.22 -18.95 15.89
N GLY A 42 6.55 -19.03 15.74
CA GLY A 42 7.30 -20.28 16.00
C GLY A 42 7.18 -20.77 17.44
N GLU A 43 7.21 -19.85 18.42
CA GLU A 43 7.17 -20.18 19.86
C GLU A 43 5.74 -20.26 20.43
N ALA A 44 4.79 -19.55 19.82
CA ALA A 44 3.39 -19.53 20.27
C ALA A 44 2.65 -20.85 20.03
N ILE A 45 3.19 -21.74 19.18
CA ILE A 45 2.68 -23.11 19.01
C ILE A 45 3.07 -23.99 20.21
N SER A 46 4.23 -23.76 20.84
CA SER A 46 4.74 -24.62 21.92
C SER A 46 4.11 -24.32 23.29
N ASN A 47 3.64 -23.09 23.52
CA ASN A 47 2.98 -22.65 24.74
C ASN A 47 1.45 -22.53 24.59
N ALA A 48 0.83 -23.36 23.75
CA ALA A 48 -0.62 -23.40 23.58
C ALA A 48 -1.35 -24.23 24.68
N LYS A 49 -0.66 -24.59 25.78
CA LYS A 49 -1.18 -25.46 26.84
C LYS A 49 -1.32 -24.73 28.16
#